data_AF-A0AAD8VWU3-F1
#
_entry.id   AF-A0AAD8VWU3-F1
#
_cell.length_a   1.000
_cell.length_b   1.000
_cell.length_c   1.000
_cell.angle_alpha   90.00
_cell.angle_beta   90.00
_cell.angle_gamma   90.00
#
_symmetry.space_group_name_H-M   'P 1'
#
loop_
_entity.id
_entity.type
_entity.pdbx_description
1 polymer ?
#
loop_
_entity_poly.entity_id
_entity_poly.type
_entity_poly.pdbx_seq_one_letter_code
_entity_poly.pdbx_strand_id
1 'polypeptide(L)'
;MMMTRRGGGGEDQEEEVGGEDQEEEGEDQEEEGDEEDLSEDEGLGNLVFDPDPSLEWCEPEDYHSFQKTRRRDRHVAWRWAHYSLAEDPLGRGTAADMVVAKFWKYFKRAEGKENACDDVLHQLARKRVTGMHYEARIQCVRDWHADRFVHMSKEDARDTLMQPWQYLQNPPQYVGNDDRCFRAMVMWWTCPQYLKKHEEGKVKRAEMRGGSHIQGSIPISLHLQKESDRAKPNVFAVLKKMKQRKTPDPETGSAVWLNPQCETQCTSYVSKFKQKYGEEANPEAEDFDPEVAVLAGEGLKHGRLWFGDGCVDPAKVPSLRQIRRGRKSASLR
;
A
#
# COMPACT_ATOMS: atom_id res chain seq x y z
N MET A 1 -35.41 91.21 20.87
CA MET A 1 -34.81 92.14 21.84
C MET A 1 -34.00 91.30 22.81
N MET A 2 -32.67 91.47 22.84
CA MET A 2 -31.72 91.05 23.90
C MET A 2 -31.66 89.54 24.22
N MET A 3 -30.54 88.83 24.42
CA MET A 3 -29.10 89.04 24.57
C MET A 3 -28.50 87.60 24.48
N THR A 4 -27.49 87.31 23.64
CA THR A 4 -26.06 87.05 23.99
C THR A 4 -25.82 86.37 25.35
N ARG A 5 -24.89 85.43 25.61
CA ARG A 5 -23.63 84.92 25.01
C ARG A 5 -23.17 83.83 26.03
N ARG A 6 -22.50 82.72 25.70
CA ARG A 6 -21.03 82.48 25.53
C ARG A 6 -20.84 81.06 26.11
N GLY A 7 -20.03 80.14 25.60
CA GLY A 7 -19.03 80.15 24.55
C GLY A 7 -18.05 79.00 24.82
N GLY A 8 -17.35 78.57 23.76
CA GLY A 8 -16.17 77.71 23.79
C GLY A 8 -16.49 76.22 23.72
N GLY A 9 -16.00 75.44 22.76
CA GLY A 9 -15.01 75.68 21.71
C GLY A 9 -14.52 74.31 21.23
N GLY A 10 -14.24 74.17 19.93
CA GLY A 10 -13.71 72.94 19.33
C GLY A 10 -14.24 72.69 17.93
N GLU A 11 -13.72 73.47 16.97
CA GLU A 11 -13.76 73.33 15.50
C GLU A 11 -13.40 71.89 15.06
N ASP A 12 -14.19 71.26 14.18
CA ASP A 12 -14.08 71.23 12.69
C ASP A 12 -12.86 70.40 12.23
N GLN A 13 -12.87 69.52 11.22
CA GLN A 13 -13.63 69.38 9.96
C GLN A 13 -13.35 67.95 9.43
N GLU A 14 -14.34 67.26 8.85
CA GLU A 14 -14.48 66.92 7.41
C GLU A 14 -13.40 65.96 6.85
N GLU A 15 -13.79 64.72 6.58
CA GLU A 15 -14.06 64.15 5.23
C GLU A 15 -12.80 63.54 4.61
N GLU A 16 -12.80 62.22 4.40
CA GLU A 16 -12.58 61.67 3.06
C GLU A 16 -12.97 60.19 2.97
N VAL A 17 -13.50 59.87 1.80
CA VAL A 17 -14.05 58.60 1.32
C VAL A 17 -12.92 57.75 0.75
N GLY A 18 -12.88 56.46 1.08
CA GLY A 18 -12.04 55.48 0.41
C GLY A 18 -12.55 54.08 0.67
N GLY A 19 -13.24 53.49 -0.31
CA GLY A 19 -13.73 52.12 -0.25
C GLY A 19 -12.58 51.13 -0.19
N GLU A 20 -12.67 50.19 0.75
CA GLU A 20 -11.86 48.98 0.76
C GLU A 20 -12.71 47.86 0.15
N ASP A 21 -12.37 47.50 -1.08
CA ASP A 21 -12.74 46.24 -1.69
C ASP A 21 -12.17 45.10 -0.84
N GLN A 22 -13.04 44.34 -0.19
CA GLN A 22 -12.67 43.04 0.38
C GLN A 22 -12.59 42.03 -0.76
N GLU A 23 -11.39 41.81 -1.29
CA GLU A 23 -11.09 40.59 -2.03
C GLU A 23 -11.12 39.42 -1.03
N GLU A 24 -12.18 38.61 -1.10
CA GLU A 24 -12.21 37.27 -0.51
C GLU A 24 -11.12 36.41 -1.19
N GLU A 25 -9.96 36.32 -0.56
CA GLU A 25 -9.02 35.22 -0.82
C GLU A 25 -9.66 33.94 -0.27
N GLY A 26 -10.26 33.17 -1.17
CA GLY A 26 -10.62 31.78 -0.93
C GLY A 26 -9.37 30.96 -0.66
N GLU A 27 -9.13 30.64 0.62
CA GLU A 27 -8.22 29.58 1.02
C GLU A 27 -8.77 28.25 0.49
N ASP A 28 -8.27 27.83 -0.67
CA ASP A 28 -8.37 26.46 -1.14
C ASP A 28 -7.64 25.56 -0.13
N GLN A 29 -8.41 25.01 0.82
CA GLN A 29 -7.98 23.89 1.64
C GLN A 29 -7.81 22.69 0.71
N GLU A 30 -6.57 22.45 0.27
CA GLU A 30 -6.19 21.17 -0.27
C GLU A 30 -6.39 20.11 0.83
N GLU A 31 -7.46 19.33 0.72
CA GLU A 31 -7.69 18.13 1.51
C GLU A 31 -6.49 17.19 1.34
N GLU A 32 -5.54 17.25 2.27
CA GLU A 32 -4.48 16.26 2.44
C GLU A 32 -5.13 14.90 2.75
N GLY A 33 -5.32 14.11 1.70
CA GLY A 33 -5.76 12.73 1.80
C GLY A 33 -4.79 11.90 2.64
N ASP A 34 -5.32 11.39 3.75
CA ASP A 34 -4.68 10.45 4.68
C ASP A 34 -3.86 9.37 3.96
N GLU A 35 -2.53 9.47 4.03
CA GLU A 35 -1.61 8.48 3.46
C GLU A 35 -1.58 7.20 4.30
N GLU A 36 -2.07 6.13 3.68
CA GLU A 36 -2.32 4.80 4.21
C GLU A 36 -1.16 4.14 4.97
N ASP A 37 -1.54 3.48 6.08
CA ASP A 37 -0.88 2.33 6.69
C ASP A 37 -0.77 1.19 5.68
N LEU A 38 0.45 0.86 5.27
CA LEU A 38 0.75 -0.36 4.50
C LEU A 38 1.49 -1.35 5.39
N SER A 39 0.77 -1.90 6.37
CA SER A 39 1.17 -3.15 7.02
C SER A 39 0.79 -4.32 6.12
N GLU A 40 1.84 -4.95 5.59
CA GLU A 40 1.95 -6.38 5.23
C GLU A 40 1.05 -6.96 4.13
N ASP A 41 1.77 -7.51 3.14
CA ASP A 41 1.48 -8.76 2.42
C ASP A 41 0.12 -8.85 1.70
N GLU A 42 0.09 -8.33 0.47
CA GLU A 42 -1.09 -8.41 -0.40
C GLU A 42 -0.72 -8.88 -1.81
N GLY A 43 -1.25 -10.06 -2.15
CA GLY A 43 -2.11 -10.16 -3.33
C GLY A 43 -1.45 -10.06 -4.70
N LEU A 44 -0.29 -10.71 -4.92
CA LEU A 44 0.14 -11.02 -6.28
C LEU A 44 -0.71 -12.18 -6.82
N GLY A 45 -1.89 -11.84 -7.33
CA GLY A 45 -2.66 -12.71 -8.21
C GLY A 45 -1.89 -12.99 -9.50
N ASN A 46 -1.15 -14.10 -9.51
CA ASN A 46 -0.93 -15.05 -10.60
C ASN A 46 -0.86 -14.52 -12.05
N LEU A 47 0.29 -13.97 -12.42
CA LEU A 47 0.83 -14.18 -13.77
C LEU A 47 2.22 -14.80 -13.60
N VAL A 48 2.34 -16.08 -13.96
CA VAL A 48 3.64 -16.75 -14.07
C VAL A 48 4.33 -16.13 -15.27
N PHE A 49 5.33 -15.31 -15.01
CA PHE A 49 6.25 -14.85 -16.04
C PHE A 49 7.37 -15.86 -16.13
N ASP A 50 7.40 -16.68 -17.18
CA ASP A 50 8.51 -17.59 -17.45
C ASP A 50 9.72 -16.77 -17.94
N PRO A 51 10.83 -16.72 -17.17
CA PRO A 51 12.03 -16.03 -17.62
C PRO A 51 12.77 -16.90 -18.64
N ASP A 52 13.17 -16.28 -19.76
CA ASP A 52 14.06 -16.91 -20.74
C ASP A 52 15.46 -17.11 -20.12
N PRO A 53 15.95 -18.36 -20.01
CA PRO A 53 17.22 -18.67 -19.35
C PRO A 53 18.47 -18.24 -20.15
N SER A 54 18.32 -17.64 -21.33
CA SER A 54 19.42 -17.22 -22.21
C SER A 54 19.83 -15.74 -22.11
N LEU A 55 19.15 -14.94 -21.29
CA LEU A 55 19.37 -13.50 -21.21
C LEU A 55 20.19 -13.10 -19.98
N GLU A 56 21.40 -12.60 -20.22
CA GLU A 56 22.22 -11.88 -19.23
C GLU A 56 21.43 -10.70 -18.65
N TRP A 57 21.36 -10.65 -17.33
CA TRP A 57 20.65 -9.61 -16.59
C TRP A 57 21.29 -8.24 -16.83
N CYS A 58 20.51 -7.26 -17.32
CA CYS A 58 20.98 -5.88 -17.49
C CYS A 58 21.39 -5.25 -16.15
N GLU A 59 22.52 -4.55 -16.16
CA GLU A 59 23.11 -3.89 -15.01
C GLU A 59 22.27 -2.72 -14.45
N PRO A 60 22.45 -2.36 -13.16
CA PRO A 60 21.61 -1.39 -12.42
C PRO A 60 21.67 0.07 -12.89
N GLU A 61 22.46 0.41 -13.90
CA GLU A 61 22.86 1.79 -14.22
C GLU A 61 21.76 2.65 -14.87
N ASP A 62 20.66 2.03 -15.32
CA ASP A 62 19.59 2.71 -16.06
C ASP A 62 18.36 3.12 -15.24
N TYR A 63 18.31 2.81 -13.93
CA TYR A 63 17.20 3.26 -13.08
C TYR A 63 17.44 4.68 -12.59
N HIS A 64 17.10 5.65 -13.42
CA HIS A 64 17.10 7.06 -13.01
C HIS A 64 15.97 7.28 -11.99
N SER A 65 16.38 7.57 -10.76
CA SER A 65 15.51 7.98 -9.65
C SER A 65 14.81 9.32 -9.87
N PHE A 66 15.04 10.01 -11.00
CA PHE A 66 14.44 11.32 -11.31
C PHE A 66 13.96 11.46 -12.74
N GLN A 67 13.02 12.39 -12.85
CA GLN A 67 12.08 12.53 -13.93
C GLN A 67 11.87 14.02 -14.17
N LYS A 68 12.25 14.52 -15.36
CA LYS A 68 12.13 15.93 -15.73
C LYS A 68 10.67 16.26 -15.98
N THR A 69 10.04 17.04 -15.11
CA THR A 69 8.72 17.60 -15.43
C THR A 69 8.85 18.71 -16.48
N ARG A 70 7.77 18.95 -17.22
CA ARG A 70 7.65 19.94 -18.31
C ARG A 70 8.04 21.38 -17.92
N ARG A 71 8.16 21.69 -16.61
CA ARG A 71 8.51 23.02 -16.07
C ARG A 71 9.99 23.21 -15.69
N ARG A 72 10.88 22.24 -15.93
CA ARG A 72 12.33 22.29 -15.57
C ARG A 72 12.64 22.30 -14.07
N ASP A 73 11.65 22.18 -13.19
CA ASP A 73 11.90 21.97 -11.76
C ASP A 73 12.11 20.47 -11.48
N ARG A 74 13.28 20.15 -10.90
CA ARG A 74 13.66 18.81 -10.47
C ARG A 74 13.11 18.58 -9.06
N HIS A 75 12.11 17.71 -8.94
CA HIS A 75 11.53 17.31 -7.66
C HIS A 75 11.74 15.82 -7.41
N VAL A 76 11.65 15.43 -6.13
CA VAL A 76 11.71 14.02 -5.74
C VAL A 76 10.51 13.27 -6.31
N ALA A 77 10.77 12.15 -7.00
CA ALA A 77 9.72 11.29 -7.52
C ALA A 77 9.15 10.38 -6.42
N TRP A 78 8.34 10.95 -5.52
CA TRP A 78 7.70 10.22 -4.42
C TRP A 78 6.67 9.18 -4.87
N ARG A 79 6.00 9.43 -6.00
CA ARG A 79 4.87 8.62 -6.47
C ARG A 79 5.07 8.23 -7.93
N TRP A 80 4.51 7.09 -8.34
CA TRP A 80 4.52 6.65 -9.74
C TRP A 80 3.93 7.69 -10.69
N ALA A 81 2.93 8.46 -10.25
CA ALA A 81 2.34 9.55 -11.04
C ALA A 81 3.39 10.58 -11.51
N HIS A 82 4.47 10.80 -10.76
CA HIS A 82 5.54 11.72 -11.16
C HIS A 82 6.28 11.23 -12.41
N TYR A 83 6.34 9.91 -12.62
CA TYR A 83 6.94 9.31 -13.82
C TYR A 83 6.04 9.47 -15.05
N SER A 84 4.73 9.56 -14.87
CA SER A 84 3.78 9.86 -15.95
C SER A 84 3.79 11.34 -16.34
N LEU A 85 4.29 12.23 -15.48
CA LEU A 85 4.37 13.67 -15.77
C LEU A 85 5.70 14.09 -16.39
N ALA A 86 6.66 13.18 -16.42
CA ALA A 86 8.01 13.49 -16.84
C ALA A 86 8.34 12.94 -18.21
N GLU A 87 9.06 13.75 -18.96
CA GLU A 87 9.46 13.44 -20.32
C GLU A 87 10.61 12.42 -20.29
N ASP A 88 10.49 11.40 -21.15
CA ASP A 88 11.59 10.47 -21.44
C ASP A 88 12.81 11.28 -21.92
N PRO A 89 14.02 11.02 -21.39
CA PRO A 89 15.26 11.63 -21.89
C PRO A 89 15.46 11.49 -23.40
N LEU A 90 14.87 10.47 -24.01
CA LEU A 90 14.93 10.20 -25.45
C LEU A 90 13.72 10.75 -26.24
N GLY A 91 12.80 11.45 -25.57
CA GLY A 91 11.67 12.16 -26.19
C GLY A 91 10.57 11.26 -26.74
N ARG A 92 10.49 9.98 -26.33
CA ARG A 92 9.55 8.99 -26.91
C ARG A 92 8.23 8.87 -26.14
N GLY A 93 7.92 9.82 -25.28
CA GLY A 93 6.74 9.82 -24.42
C GLY A 93 7.10 10.22 -23.00
N THR A 94 6.34 9.69 -22.04
CA THR A 94 6.67 9.85 -20.62
C THR A 94 7.65 8.76 -20.19
N ALA A 95 8.32 8.95 -19.07
CA ALA A 95 9.17 7.89 -18.58
C ALA A 95 8.42 6.72 -17.94
N ALA A 96 7.20 6.94 -17.47
CA ALA A 96 6.30 5.83 -17.15
C ALA A 96 6.08 4.95 -18.39
N ASP A 97 5.84 5.56 -19.56
CA ASP A 97 5.67 4.83 -20.82
C ASP A 97 6.94 4.07 -21.20
N MET A 98 8.12 4.68 -21.01
CA MET A 98 9.40 4.00 -21.25
C MET A 98 9.56 2.76 -20.37
N VAL A 99 9.26 2.87 -19.07
CA VAL A 99 9.36 1.74 -18.12
C VAL A 99 8.36 0.64 -18.50
N VAL A 100 7.12 1.00 -18.83
CA VAL A 100 6.08 0.05 -19.27
C VAL A 100 6.48 -0.64 -20.57
N ALA A 101 6.95 0.11 -21.56
CA ALA A 101 7.42 -0.43 -22.83
C ALA A 101 8.64 -1.35 -22.65
N LYS A 102 9.59 -0.97 -21.78
CA LYS A 102 10.75 -1.80 -21.47
C LYS A 102 10.32 -3.09 -20.78
N PHE A 103 9.36 -3.04 -19.85
CA PHE A 103 8.80 -4.21 -19.19
C PHE A 103 8.18 -5.19 -20.21
N TRP A 104 7.30 -4.70 -21.07
CA TRP A 104 6.64 -5.53 -22.09
C TRP A 104 7.54 -5.97 -23.24
N LYS A 105 8.77 -5.48 -23.32
CA LYS A 105 9.79 -6.06 -24.21
C LYS A 105 10.23 -7.45 -23.75
N TYR A 106 10.22 -7.69 -22.43
CA TYR A 106 10.67 -8.96 -21.84
C TYR A 106 9.51 -9.91 -21.52
N PHE A 107 8.31 -9.37 -21.32
CA PHE A 107 7.15 -10.15 -20.91
C PHE A 107 6.04 -10.12 -21.97
N LYS A 108 5.26 -11.19 -22.04
CA LYS A 108 4.08 -11.28 -22.90
C LYS A 108 2.81 -11.07 -22.09
N ARG A 109 1.86 -10.35 -22.68
CA ARG A 109 0.50 -10.24 -22.15
C ARG A 109 -0.26 -11.51 -22.45
N ALA A 110 -1.13 -11.92 -21.53
CA ALA A 110 -2.08 -12.99 -21.79
C ALA A 110 -3.16 -12.48 -22.75
N GLU A 111 -3.50 -13.31 -23.75
CA GLU A 111 -4.47 -12.97 -24.79
C GLU A 111 -5.86 -12.65 -24.18
N GLY A 112 -6.41 -11.49 -24.55
CA GLY A 112 -7.71 -11.01 -24.06
C GLY A 112 -7.69 -10.46 -22.64
N LYS A 113 -6.51 -10.32 -22.01
CA LYS A 113 -6.32 -9.76 -20.67
C LYS A 113 -5.33 -8.59 -20.65
N GLU A 114 -5.10 -7.95 -21.78
CA GLU A 114 -4.05 -6.94 -21.96
C GLU A 114 -4.20 -5.76 -20.99
N ASN A 115 -5.43 -5.23 -20.85
CA ASN A 115 -5.72 -4.13 -19.93
C ASN A 115 -5.49 -4.53 -18.46
N ALA A 116 -5.92 -5.73 -18.07
CA ALA A 116 -5.73 -6.24 -16.72
C ALA A 116 -4.24 -6.44 -16.41
N CYS A 117 -3.45 -6.89 -17.38
CA CYS A 117 -1.99 -6.99 -17.25
C CYS A 117 -1.33 -5.62 -17.05
N ASP A 118 -1.77 -4.60 -17.79
CA ASP A 118 -1.27 -3.23 -17.65
C ASP A 118 -1.65 -2.60 -16.30
N ASP A 119 -2.88 -2.82 -15.82
CA ASP A 119 -3.32 -2.36 -14.51
C ASP A 119 -2.46 -2.97 -13.38
N VAL A 120 -2.18 -4.27 -13.47
CA VAL A 120 -1.29 -4.96 -12.52
C VAL A 120 0.11 -4.37 -12.57
N LEU A 121 0.66 -4.11 -13.76
CA LEU A 121 1.98 -3.49 -13.90
C LEU A 121 2.02 -2.10 -13.26
N HIS A 122 1.00 -1.27 -13.46
CA HIS A 122 0.92 0.04 -12.84
C HIS A 122 0.81 -0.03 -11.31
N GLN A 123 0.10 -1.01 -10.77
CA GLN A 123 0.07 -1.26 -9.32
C GLN A 123 1.43 -1.69 -8.79
N LEU A 124 2.13 -2.57 -9.49
CA LEU A 124 3.49 -2.98 -9.15
C LEU A 124 4.47 -1.81 -9.17
N ALA A 125 4.38 -0.96 -10.19
CA ALA A 125 5.22 0.21 -10.33
C ALA A 125 4.99 1.23 -9.19
N ARG A 126 3.73 1.49 -8.82
CA ARG A 126 3.36 2.29 -7.63
C ARG A 126 4.02 1.74 -6.37
N LYS A 127 3.89 0.43 -6.12
CA LYS A 127 4.49 -0.23 -4.96
C LYS A 127 6.02 -0.14 -4.99
N ARG A 128 6.64 -0.31 -6.16
CA ARG A 128 8.10 -0.30 -6.30
C ARG A 128 8.68 1.08 -6.03
N VAL A 129 8.08 2.15 -6.56
CA VAL A 129 8.55 3.53 -6.30
C VAL A 129 8.52 3.85 -4.82
N THR A 130 7.41 3.54 -4.13
CA THR A 130 7.33 3.73 -2.67
C THR A 130 8.37 2.87 -1.93
N GLY A 131 8.55 1.62 -2.37
CA GLY A 131 9.55 0.71 -1.81
C GLY A 131 10.99 1.19 -1.98
N MET A 132 11.32 1.84 -3.10
CA MET A 132 12.68 2.34 -3.37
C MET A 132 13.13 3.38 -2.33
N HIS A 133 12.25 4.30 -1.92
CA HIS A 133 12.56 5.30 -0.90
C HIS A 133 12.88 4.66 0.45
N TYR A 134 12.11 3.64 0.81
CA TYR A 134 12.32 2.87 2.04
C TYR A 134 13.60 2.03 1.99
N GLU A 135 13.86 1.38 0.86
CA GLU A 135 15.07 0.59 0.62
C GLU A 135 16.33 1.48 0.66
N ALA A 136 16.26 2.69 0.10
CA ALA A 136 17.34 3.67 0.14
C ALA A 136 17.75 4.01 1.58
N ARG A 137 16.79 4.27 2.48
CA ARG A 137 17.08 4.52 3.90
C ARG A 137 17.83 3.36 4.53
N ILE A 138 17.30 2.14 4.36
CA ILE A 138 17.88 0.92 4.97
C ILE A 138 19.29 0.69 4.45
N GLN A 139 19.51 0.90 3.15
CA GLN A 139 20.83 0.77 2.56
C GLN A 139 21.82 1.77 3.16
N CYS A 140 21.43 3.05 3.30
CA CYS A 140 22.28 4.06 3.96
C CYS A 140 22.69 3.63 5.38
N VAL A 141 21.75 3.10 6.17
CA VAL A 141 22.04 2.60 7.53
C VAL A 141 23.06 1.47 7.49
N ARG A 142 22.83 0.47 6.63
CA ARG A 142 23.72 -0.69 6.53
C ARG A 142 25.11 -0.29 6.07
N ASP A 143 25.21 0.58 5.08
CA ASP A 143 26.49 1.03 4.52
C ASP A 143 27.25 1.89 5.54
N TRP A 144 26.56 2.79 6.26
CA TRP A 144 27.17 3.59 7.33
C TRP A 144 27.75 2.75 8.48
N HIS A 145 27.06 1.66 8.84
CA HIS A 145 27.56 0.71 9.83
C HIS A 145 28.65 -0.21 9.26
N ALA A 146 28.55 -0.61 7.99
CA ALA A 146 29.55 -1.43 7.31
C ALA A 146 30.91 -0.72 7.22
N ASP A 147 30.94 0.58 6.96
CA ASP A 147 32.16 1.41 6.99
C ASP A 147 32.84 1.44 8.35
N ARG A 148 32.09 1.13 9.42
CA ARG A 148 32.57 1.03 10.80
C ARG A 148 32.80 -0.43 11.22
N PHE A 149 32.84 -1.34 10.25
CA PHE A 149 33.01 -2.78 10.44
C PHE A 149 31.91 -3.43 11.29
N VAL A 150 30.72 -2.83 11.33
CA VAL A 150 29.54 -3.37 12.00
C VAL A 150 28.58 -3.91 10.95
N HIS A 151 28.44 -5.24 10.90
CA HIS A 151 27.47 -5.86 9.99
C HIS A 151 26.06 -5.76 10.58
N MET A 152 25.17 -5.04 9.91
CA MET A 152 23.78 -4.88 10.31
C MET A 152 22.83 -5.72 9.45
N SER A 153 21.94 -6.48 10.08
CA SER A 153 20.87 -7.21 9.38
C SER A 153 19.88 -6.24 8.74
N LYS A 154 19.09 -6.73 7.78
CA LYS A 154 18.01 -5.91 7.19
C LYS A 154 16.93 -5.63 8.24
N GLU A 155 16.68 -6.54 9.19
CA GLU A 155 15.72 -6.29 10.28
C GLU A 155 16.20 -5.14 11.19
N ASP A 156 17.44 -5.19 11.69
CA ASP A 156 17.97 -4.19 12.62
C ASP A 156 18.09 -2.80 11.95
N ALA A 157 18.46 -2.77 10.67
CA ALA A 157 18.56 -1.53 9.90
C ALA A 157 17.21 -0.85 9.68
N ARG A 158 16.09 -1.59 9.75
CA ARG A 158 14.74 -0.98 9.65
C ARG A 158 14.43 -0.16 10.88
N ASP A 159 14.87 -0.60 12.05
CA ASP A 159 14.54 0.01 13.34
C ASP A 159 15.56 1.08 13.77
N THR A 160 16.69 1.14 13.09
CA THR A 160 17.75 2.12 13.36
C THR A 160 17.45 3.44 12.65
N LEU A 161 17.40 4.53 13.42
CA LEU A 161 17.34 5.90 12.94
C LEU A 161 18.70 6.56 13.11
N MET A 162 19.13 7.30 12.09
CA MET A 162 20.39 8.03 12.09
C MET A 162 20.15 9.55 12.02
N GLN A 163 21.17 10.32 12.35
CA GLN A 163 21.20 11.76 12.14
C GLN A 163 21.31 12.09 10.65
N PRO A 164 20.82 13.26 10.20
CA PRO A 164 20.85 13.64 8.79
C PRO A 164 22.23 13.50 8.14
N TRP A 165 23.28 13.97 8.81
CA TRP A 165 24.66 13.92 8.30
C TRP A 165 25.23 12.49 8.20
N GLN A 166 24.67 11.53 8.93
CA GLN A 166 25.06 10.12 8.83
C GLN A 166 24.51 9.50 7.54
N TYR A 167 23.26 9.78 7.20
CA TYR A 167 22.67 9.36 5.92
C TYR A 167 23.44 9.94 4.73
N LEU A 168 23.86 11.20 4.82
CA LEU A 168 24.55 11.91 3.73
C LEU A 168 25.95 11.38 3.38
N GLN A 169 26.56 10.52 4.22
CA GLN A 169 27.88 9.95 3.93
C GLN A 169 27.84 8.91 2.82
N ASN A 170 26.80 8.06 2.81
CA ASN A 170 26.74 6.88 1.95
C ASN A 170 25.42 6.86 1.14
N PRO A 171 25.29 7.75 0.13
CA PRO A 171 24.15 7.71 -0.77
C PRO A 171 24.13 6.41 -1.59
N PRO A 172 22.97 5.73 -1.71
CA PRO A 172 22.83 4.58 -2.60
C PRO A 172 23.12 5.00 -4.05
N GLN A 173 23.83 4.16 -4.81
CA GLN A 173 24.28 4.49 -6.17
C GLN A 173 23.13 4.95 -7.10
N TYR A 174 21.95 4.33 -7.00
CA TYR A 174 20.79 4.69 -7.81
C TYR A 174 20.10 6.01 -7.39
N VAL A 175 20.49 6.60 -6.26
CA VAL A 175 20.00 7.91 -5.78
C VAL A 175 21.10 8.98 -5.84
N GLY A 176 22.37 8.57 -5.66
CA GLY A 176 23.53 9.45 -5.50
C GLY A 176 23.87 10.36 -6.68
N ASN A 177 23.22 10.19 -7.83
CA ASN A 177 23.40 11.04 -9.01
C ASN A 177 22.80 12.45 -8.86
N ASP A 178 21.90 12.69 -7.90
CA ASP A 178 21.35 14.02 -7.59
C ASP A 178 21.36 14.31 -6.07
N ASP A 179 22.36 15.07 -5.62
CA ASP A 179 22.56 15.47 -4.23
C ASP A 179 21.35 16.23 -3.64
N ARG A 180 20.62 17.01 -4.45
CA ARG A 180 19.45 17.77 -3.94
C ARG A 180 18.31 16.84 -3.58
N CYS A 181 18.07 15.81 -4.40
CA CYS A 181 17.05 14.86 -4.06
C CYS A 181 17.45 14.04 -2.83
N PHE A 182 18.69 13.55 -2.79
CA PHE A 182 19.09 12.73 -1.67
C PHE A 182 18.94 13.50 -0.35
N ARG A 183 19.30 14.79 -0.34
CA ARG A 183 19.01 15.69 0.79
C ARG A 183 17.53 15.79 1.11
N ALA A 184 16.65 15.95 0.12
CA ALA A 184 15.21 15.99 0.35
C ALA A 184 14.67 14.69 0.95
N MET A 185 15.19 13.53 0.53
CA MET A 185 14.85 12.23 1.12
C MET A 185 15.31 12.13 2.57
N VAL A 186 16.54 12.57 2.86
CA VAL A 186 17.07 12.61 4.23
C VAL A 186 16.25 13.52 5.12
N MET A 187 15.88 14.72 4.64
CA MET A 187 15.02 15.65 5.38
C MET A 187 13.68 15.01 5.74
N TRP A 188 13.07 14.28 4.80
CA TRP A 188 11.86 13.52 5.06
C TRP A 188 12.06 12.44 6.13
N TRP A 189 13.11 11.63 6.06
CA TRP A 189 13.35 10.57 7.06
C TRP A 189 13.60 11.10 8.47
N THR A 190 14.05 12.35 8.58
CA THR A 190 14.38 12.99 9.87
C THR A 190 13.32 13.98 10.35
N CYS A 191 12.24 14.19 9.59
CA CYS A 191 11.18 15.10 10.00
C CYS A 191 10.30 14.48 11.11
N PRO A 192 9.69 15.30 12.00
CA PRO A 192 8.84 14.80 13.07
C PRO A 192 7.69 13.91 12.59
N GLN A 193 7.11 14.22 11.42
CA GLN A 193 6.01 13.47 10.83
C GLN A 193 6.44 12.03 10.51
N TYR A 194 7.59 11.85 9.87
CA TYR A 194 8.11 10.52 9.55
C TYR A 194 8.50 9.76 10.80
N LEU A 195 9.13 10.41 11.79
CA LEU A 195 9.54 9.77 13.04
C LEU A 195 8.33 9.20 13.80
N LYS A 196 7.21 9.94 13.84
CA LYS A 196 5.96 9.45 14.41
C LYS A 196 5.44 8.23 13.66
N LYS A 197 5.39 8.30 12.31
CA LYS A 197 4.96 7.18 11.45
C LYS A 197 5.84 5.94 11.62
N HIS A 198 7.16 6.13 11.77
CA HIS A 198 8.12 5.06 11.99
C HIS A 198 7.91 4.36 13.34
N GLU A 199 7.69 5.12 14.41
CA GLU A 199 7.44 4.57 15.75
C GLU A 199 6.11 3.79 15.78
N GLU A 200 5.04 4.34 15.20
CA GLU A 200 3.77 3.62 15.06
C GLU A 200 3.93 2.31 14.28
N GLY A 201 4.67 2.34 13.17
CA GLY A 201 4.98 1.14 12.38
C GLY A 201 5.85 0.13 13.13
N LYS A 202 6.70 0.58 14.06
CA LYS A 202 7.51 -0.29 14.93
C LYS A 202 6.63 -0.97 15.99
N VAL A 203 5.72 -0.24 16.62
CA VAL A 203 4.74 -0.79 17.57
C VAL A 203 3.87 -1.85 16.90
N LYS A 204 3.29 -1.55 15.73
CA LYS A 204 2.47 -2.51 14.96
C LYS A 204 3.24 -3.78 14.60
N ARG A 205 4.50 -3.67 14.18
CA ARG A 205 5.34 -4.85 13.90
C ARG A 205 5.65 -5.67 15.14
N ALA A 206 5.83 -5.03 16.29
CA ALA A 206 6.04 -5.74 17.56
C ALA A 206 4.79 -6.49 18.04
N GLU A 207 3.60 -6.01 17.67
CA GLU A 207 2.32 -6.68 17.94
C GLU A 207 2.10 -7.91 17.05
N MET A 208 2.62 -7.90 15.81
CA MET A 208 2.54 -9.03 14.88
C MET A 208 3.50 -10.17 15.30
N ARG A 209 3.00 -11.09 16.14
CA ARG A 209 3.73 -12.30 16.53
C ARG A 209 3.44 -13.48 15.59
N GLY A 210 4.45 -13.85 14.80
CA GLY A 210 4.46 -15.07 13.98
C GLY A 210 4.09 -14.85 12.51
N GLY A 211 4.38 -15.84 11.66
CA GLY A 211 4.05 -15.79 10.24
C GLY A 211 2.54 -15.85 9.96
N SER A 212 2.09 -15.19 8.90
CA SER A 212 0.70 -15.18 8.42
C SER A 212 0.25 -16.52 7.84
N HIS A 213 1.16 -17.29 7.23
CA HIS A 213 0.88 -18.60 6.61
C HIS A 213 2.14 -19.49 6.50
N ILE A 214 1.97 -20.83 6.38
CA ILE A 214 3.09 -21.79 6.19
C ILE A 214 3.58 -21.85 4.73
N GLN A 215 2.82 -21.28 3.80
CA GLN A 215 2.94 -21.51 2.36
C GLN A 215 4.17 -20.87 1.68
N GLY A 216 4.88 -19.96 2.35
CA GLY A 216 5.90 -19.16 1.69
C GLY A 216 5.30 -18.31 0.56
N SER A 217 6.01 -18.17 -0.57
CA SER A 217 5.61 -17.32 -1.71
C SER A 217 4.69 -18.01 -2.73
N ILE A 218 4.24 -19.24 -2.48
CA ILE A 218 3.35 -19.95 -3.41
C ILE A 218 1.95 -19.32 -3.35
N PRO A 219 1.26 -19.07 -4.46
CA PRO A 219 -0.11 -18.56 -4.44
C PRO A 219 -1.14 -19.64 -4.11
N ILE A 220 -2.24 -19.26 -3.47
CA ILE A 220 -3.32 -20.17 -3.02
C ILE A 220 -3.98 -20.89 -4.20
N SER A 221 -4.17 -20.21 -5.33
CA SER A 221 -4.71 -20.80 -6.57
C SER A 221 -3.92 -22.02 -7.05
N LEU A 222 -2.59 -21.99 -6.91
CA LEU A 222 -1.72 -23.08 -7.33
C LEU A 222 -1.79 -24.26 -6.36
N HIS A 223 -2.09 -24.01 -5.08
CA HIS A 223 -2.46 -25.09 -4.15
C HIS A 223 -3.84 -25.67 -4.46
N LEU A 224 -4.82 -24.83 -4.79
CA LEU A 224 -6.15 -25.28 -5.23
C LEU A 224 -6.04 -26.17 -6.47
N GLN A 225 -5.23 -25.81 -7.45
CA GLN A 225 -4.96 -26.65 -8.63
C GLN A 225 -4.32 -27.99 -8.23
N LYS A 226 -3.25 -27.98 -7.44
CA LYS A 226 -2.56 -29.20 -6.99
C LYS A 226 -3.45 -30.12 -6.15
N GLU A 227 -4.33 -29.56 -5.32
CA GLU A 227 -5.29 -30.34 -4.55
C GLU A 227 -6.49 -30.78 -5.39
N SER A 228 -6.85 -30.04 -6.46
CA SER A 228 -7.93 -30.42 -7.39
C SER A 228 -7.64 -31.71 -8.15
N ASP A 229 -6.36 -32.03 -8.36
CA ASP A 229 -5.93 -33.30 -8.95
C ASP A 229 -6.15 -34.50 -8.01
N ARG A 230 -6.41 -34.25 -6.72
CA ARG A 230 -6.52 -35.29 -5.67
C ARG A 230 -7.91 -35.33 -5.01
N ALA A 231 -8.61 -34.21 -4.94
CA ALA A 231 -9.93 -34.03 -4.34
C ALA A 231 -10.64 -32.82 -4.99
N LYS A 232 -11.86 -32.46 -4.58
CA LYS A 232 -12.45 -31.13 -4.90
C LYS A 232 -12.17 -30.17 -3.73
N PRO A 233 -11.02 -29.50 -3.67
CA PRO A 233 -10.68 -28.64 -2.54
C PRO A 233 -11.49 -27.33 -2.58
N ASN A 234 -12.15 -27.00 -1.48
CA ASN A 234 -12.67 -25.65 -1.26
C ASN A 234 -11.52 -24.72 -0.85
N VAL A 235 -11.53 -23.49 -1.36
CA VAL A 235 -10.70 -22.34 -0.94
C VAL A 235 -10.55 -22.27 0.58
N PHE A 236 -11.64 -22.43 1.34
CA PHE A 236 -11.62 -22.39 2.81
C PHE A 236 -10.81 -23.54 3.42
N ALA A 237 -10.99 -24.78 2.93
CA ALA A 237 -10.28 -25.96 3.43
C ALA A 237 -8.76 -25.82 3.23
N VAL A 238 -8.36 -25.37 2.03
CA VAL A 238 -6.95 -25.12 1.69
C VAL A 238 -6.35 -24.05 2.60
N LEU A 239 -7.05 -22.93 2.78
CA LEU A 239 -6.57 -21.83 3.62
C LEU A 239 -6.49 -22.20 5.11
N LYS A 240 -7.48 -22.94 5.62
CA LYS A 240 -7.46 -23.44 7.00
C LYS A 240 -6.22 -24.28 7.25
N LYS A 241 -5.91 -25.22 6.35
CA LYS A 241 -4.73 -26.07 6.41
C LYS A 241 -3.42 -25.27 6.34
N MET A 242 -3.37 -24.18 5.59
CA MET A 242 -2.20 -23.30 5.49
C MET A 242 -1.97 -22.43 6.73
N LYS A 243 -3.02 -22.23 7.52
CA LYS A 243 -3.02 -21.42 8.75
C LYS A 243 -2.80 -22.25 10.02
N GLN A 244 -2.83 -23.57 9.91
CA GLN A 244 -2.58 -24.51 11.00
C GLN A 244 -1.18 -25.11 10.89
N ARG A 245 -0.49 -25.24 12.03
CA ARG A 245 0.79 -25.94 12.14
C ARG A 245 0.63 -27.40 11.74
N LYS A 246 1.67 -27.94 11.08
CA LYS A 246 1.71 -29.36 10.69
C LYS A 246 1.75 -30.31 11.89
N THR A 247 2.36 -29.87 12.99
CA THR A 247 2.42 -30.63 14.25
C THR A 247 1.25 -30.21 15.14
N PRO A 248 0.33 -31.13 15.47
CA PRO A 248 -0.74 -30.86 16.42
C PRO A 248 -0.17 -30.65 17.84
N ASP A 249 -1.00 -30.08 18.71
CA ASP A 249 -0.66 -29.90 20.12
C ASP A 249 -0.39 -31.26 20.78
N PRO A 250 0.75 -31.46 21.46
CA PRO A 250 1.10 -32.74 22.04
C PRO A 250 0.21 -33.15 23.23
N GLU A 251 -0.46 -32.21 23.90
CA GLU A 251 -1.36 -32.50 25.02
C GLU A 251 -2.81 -32.68 24.57
N THR A 252 -3.25 -31.89 23.59
CA THR A 252 -4.66 -31.80 23.19
C THR A 252 -4.96 -32.56 21.88
N GLY A 253 -3.94 -32.85 21.07
CA GLY A 253 -4.08 -33.45 19.73
C GLY A 253 -4.75 -32.54 18.70
N SER A 254 -5.07 -31.29 19.06
CA SER A 254 -5.75 -30.32 18.21
C SER A 254 -4.78 -29.62 17.27
N ALA A 255 -5.32 -29.13 16.15
CA ALA A 255 -4.52 -28.35 15.21
C ALA A 255 -4.17 -26.98 15.83
N VAL A 256 -2.88 -26.67 15.92
CA VAL A 256 -2.39 -25.40 16.50
C VAL A 256 -2.39 -24.33 15.41
N TRP A 257 -3.04 -23.20 15.64
CA TRP A 257 -3.01 -22.07 14.72
C TRP A 257 -1.62 -21.41 14.69
N LEU A 258 -1.27 -20.79 13.55
CA LEU A 258 -0.01 -20.06 13.44
C LEU A 258 0.06 -18.81 14.33
N ASN A 259 -1.04 -18.05 14.36
CA ASN A 259 -1.22 -16.86 15.17
C ASN A 259 -2.71 -16.75 15.59
N PRO A 260 -3.05 -15.93 16.61
CA PRO A 260 -4.43 -15.75 17.08
C PRO A 260 -5.37 -15.15 16.01
N GLN A 261 -4.80 -14.37 15.08
CA GLN A 261 -5.56 -13.79 13.98
C GLN A 261 -6.11 -14.88 13.06
N CYS A 262 -5.30 -15.88 12.68
CA CYS A 262 -5.70 -17.01 11.85
C CYS A 262 -6.89 -17.78 12.44
N GLU A 263 -6.89 -17.98 13.76
CA GLU A 263 -8.02 -18.59 14.47
C GLU A 263 -9.27 -17.72 14.36
N THR A 264 -9.14 -16.43 14.67
CA THR A 264 -10.25 -15.47 14.64
C THR A 264 -10.89 -15.39 13.25
N GLN A 265 -10.06 -15.32 12.20
CA GLN A 265 -10.55 -15.24 10.84
C GLN A 265 -11.28 -16.55 10.44
N CYS A 266 -10.70 -17.72 10.74
CA CYS A 266 -11.31 -19.03 10.40
C CYS A 266 -12.64 -19.25 11.13
N THR A 267 -12.66 -18.98 12.44
CA THR A 267 -13.85 -19.14 13.29
C THR A 267 -14.97 -18.19 12.91
N SER A 268 -14.65 -16.93 12.57
CA SER A 268 -15.63 -15.96 12.07
C SER A 268 -16.27 -16.43 10.75
N TYR A 269 -15.47 -16.93 9.80
CA TYR A 269 -16.01 -17.47 8.55
C TYR A 269 -16.93 -18.66 8.80
N VAL A 270 -16.52 -19.65 9.61
CA VAL A 270 -17.34 -20.82 9.95
C VAL A 270 -18.66 -20.39 10.59
N SER A 271 -18.62 -19.45 11.54
CA SER A 271 -19.81 -18.93 12.21
C SER A 271 -20.79 -18.29 11.23
N LYS A 272 -20.30 -17.41 10.34
CA LYS A 272 -21.14 -16.76 9.32
C LYS A 272 -21.64 -17.71 8.24
N PHE A 273 -20.85 -18.73 7.89
CA PHE A 273 -21.24 -19.75 6.94
C PHE A 273 -22.41 -20.58 7.50
N LYS A 274 -22.28 -21.07 8.73
CA LYS A 274 -23.35 -21.80 9.43
C LYS A 274 -24.58 -20.93 9.65
N GLN A 275 -24.42 -19.64 9.89
CA GLN A 275 -25.55 -18.70 9.98
C GLN A 275 -26.33 -18.59 8.66
N LYS A 276 -25.68 -18.74 7.50
CA LYS A 276 -26.31 -18.63 6.17
C LYS A 276 -26.89 -19.97 5.70
N TYR A 277 -26.18 -21.07 5.91
CA TYR A 277 -26.50 -22.38 5.32
C TYR A 277 -27.05 -23.41 6.33
N GLY A 278 -27.02 -23.12 7.64
CA GLY A 278 -27.47 -24.00 8.71
C GLY A 278 -26.33 -24.55 9.56
N GLU A 279 -26.63 -25.06 10.76
CA GLU A 279 -25.63 -25.45 11.74
C GLU A 279 -24.85 -26.73 11.35
N GLU A 280 -25.50 -27.59 10.56
CA GLU A 280 -24.93 -28.83 9.99
C GLU A 280 -24.12 -28.59 8.71
N ALA A 281 -24.13 -27.37 8.16
CA ALA A 281 -23.39 -27.03 6.95
C ALA A 281 -21.88 -27.17 7.19
N ASN A 282 -21.19 -27.78 6.22
CA ASN A 282 -19.76 -28.03 6.31
C ASN A 282 -18.99 -27.08 5.38
N PRO A 283 -18.39 -25.99 5.92
CA PRO A 283 -17.67 -25.00 5.13
C PRO A 283 -16.39 -25.54 4.46
N GLU A 284 -15.93 -26.75 4.80
CA GLU A 284 -14.76 -27.37 4.13
C GLU A 284 -15.14 -28.22 2.92
N ALA A 285 -16.40 -28.65 2.83
CA ALA A 285 -16.89 -29.53 1.76
C ALA A 285 -17.77 -28.80 0.74
N GLU A 286 -18.44 -27.72 1.15
CA GLU A 286 -19.27 -26.89 0.28
C GLU A 286 -18.44 -25.91 -0.55
N ASP A 287 -19.06 -25.17 -1.47
CA ASP A 287 -18.35 -24.16 -2.27
C ASP A 287 -17.99 -22.91 -1.44
N PHE A 288 -16.89 -22.24 -1.82
CA PHE A 288 -16.49 -20.99 -1.16
C PHE A 288 -17.49 -19.87 -1.43
N ASP A 289 -17.98 -19.24 -0.37
CA ASP A 289 -18.93 -18.14 -0.49
C ASP A 289 -18.24 -16.79 -0.19
N PRO A 290 -17.97 -15.97 -1.22
CA PRO A 290 -17.32 -14.67 -1.04
C PRO A 290 -18.17 -13.69 -0.23
N GLU A 291 -19.50 -13.79 -0.23
CA GLU A 291 -20.35 -12.92 0.59
C GLU A 291 -20.18 -13.22 2.08
N VAL A 292 -20.06 -14.51 2.43
CA VAL A 292 -19.78 -14.94 3.80
C VAL A 292 -18.42 -14.43 4.24
N ALA A 293 -17.41 -14.47 3.36
CA ALA A 293 -16.09 -13.92 3.63
C ALA A 293 -16.12 -12.39 3.86
N VAL A 294 -16.88 -11.64 3.06
CA VAL A 294 -17.09 -10.19 3.27
C VAL A 294 -17.78 -9.92 4.61
N LEU A 295 -18.80 -10.71 4.96
CA LEU A 295 -19.52 -10.56 6.23
C LEU A 295 -18.66 -10.93 7.45
N ALA A 296 -17.80 -11.93 7.32
CA ALA A 296 -16.92 -12.40 8.39
C ALA A 296 -15.82 -11.41 8.74
N GLY A 297 -15.34 -10.63 7.76
CA GLY A 297 -14.36 -9.55 7.96
C GLY A 297 -14.95 -8.15 8.00
N GLU A 298 -16.27 -8.05 8.16
CA GLU A 298 -16.98 -6.76 8.27
C GLU A 298 -16.72 -5.77 7.14
N GLY A 299 -16.39 -6.27 5.95
CA GLY A 299 -16.02 -5.47 4.78
C GLY A 299 -14.65 -4.79 4.92
N LEU A 300 -13.65 -5.32 4.22
CA LEU A 300 -12.34 -4.67 4.13
C LEU A 300 -12.36 -3.52 3.12
N LYS A 301 -11.37 -2.63 3.27
CA LYS A 301 -11.11 -1.53 2.32
C LYS A 301 -10.95 -2.07 0.89
N HIS A 302 -11.38 -1.28 -0.09
CA HIS A 302 -11.29 -1.57 -1.53
C HIS A 302 -11.93 -2.88 -2.00
N GLY A 303 -12.92 -3.41 -1.27
CA GLY A 303 -13.62 -4.63 -1.66
C GLY A 303 -12.80 -5.90 -1.43
N ARG A 304 -11.72 -5.81 -0.66
CA ARG A 304 -10.89 -6.96 -0.31
C ARG A 304 -11.68 -7.98 0.49
N LEU A 305 -11.30 -9.25 0.30
CA LEU A 305 -11.84 -10.35 1.07
C LEU A 305 -11.00 -10.59 2.31
N TRP A 306 -11.68 -10.83 3.43
CA TRP A 306 -11.05 -11.28 4.68
C TRP A 306 -10.38 -12.66 4.54
N PHE A 307 -10.81 -13.43 3.54
CA PHE A 307 -10.35 -14.78 3.22
C PHE A 307 -10.42 -15.01 1.71
N GLY A 308 -9.42 -15.68 1.13
CA GLY A 308 -9.49 -16.13 -0.28
C GLY A 308 -9.27 -15.04 -1.32
N ASP A 309 -8.61 -13.94 -0.94
CA ASP A 309 -8.24 -12.90 -1.90
C ASP A 309 -7.36 -13.46 -3.03
N GLY A 310 -7.61 -13.03 -4.27
CA GLY A 310 -6.98 -13.59 -5.48
C GLY A 310 -7.47 -14.98 -5.92
N CYS A 311 -8.39 -15.62 -5.18
CA CYS A 311 -9.06 -16.88 -5.60
C CYS A 311 -10.45 -16.66 -6.19
N VAL A 312 -11.03 -15.48 -5.97
CA VAL A 312 -12.33 -15.06 -6.48
C VAL A 312 -12.15 -13.86 -7.38
N ASP A 313 -12.93 -13.77 -8.45
CA ASP A 313 -12.96 -12.60 -9.31
C ASP A 313 -13.49 -11.39 -8.53
N PRO A 314 -12.67 -10.35 -8.30
CA PRO A 314 -13.06 -9.20 -7.49
C PRO A 314 -14.27 -8.45 -8.07
N ALA A 315 -14.50 -8.50 -9.38
CA ALA A 315 -15.67 -7.87 -10.00
C ALA A 315 -16.99 -8.54 -9.61
N LYS A 316 -16.95 -9.79 -9.15
CA LYS A 316 -18.11 -10.59 -8.72
C LYS A 316 -18.37 -10.51 -7.22
N VAL A 317 -17.47 -9.88 -6.45
CA VAL A 317 -17.60 -9.77 -5.00
C VAL A 317 -18.43 -8.53 -4.66
N PRO A 318 -19.61 -8.70 -4.02
CA PRO A 318 -20.40 -7.55 -3.60
C PRO A 318 -19.78 -6.87 -2.37
N SER A 319 -19.86 -5.54 -2.32
CA SER A 319 -19.49 -4.77 -1.13
C SER A 319 -20.39 -5.09 0.07
N LEU A 320 -19.87 -4.90 1.29
CA LEU A 320 -20.65 -5.08 2.51
C LEU A 320 -21.96 -4.27 2.52
N ARG A 321 -21.93 -3.05 1.98
CA ARG A 321 -23.12 -2.19 1.87
C ARG A 321 -24.19 -2.83 0.98
N GLN A 322 -23.81 -3.42 -0.15
CA GLN A 322 -24.73 -4.10 -1.07
C GLN A 322 -25.35 -5.34 -0.40
N ILE A 323 -24.54 -6.17 0.27
CA ILE A 323 -25.01 -7.37 0.98
C ILE A 323 -26.04 -6.98 2.07
N ARG A 324 -25.73 -5.97 2.88
CA ARG A 324 -26.62 -5.49 3.95
C ARG A 324 -27.93 -4.92 3.39
N ARG A 325 -27.90 -4.22 2.25
CA ARG A 325 -29.10 -3.67 1.59
C ARG A 325 -29.99 -4.78 1.03
N GLY A 326 -29.39 -5.82 0.43
CA GLY A 326 -30.11 -6.99 -0.09
C GLY A 326 -30.88 -7.74 1.01
N ARG A 327 -30.26 -7.94 2.18
CA ARG A 327 -30.91 -8.60 3.33
C ARG A 327 -32.10 -7.84 3.90
N LYS A 328 -32.02 -6.50 3.98
CA LYS A 328 -33.17 -5.68 4.44
C LYS A 328 -34.38 -5.79 3.51
N SER A 329 -34.15 -6.01 2.23
CA SER A 329 -35.21 -6.14 1.22
C SER A 329 -35.93 -7.48 1.28
N ALA A 330 -35.25 -8.53 1.75
CA ALA A 330 -35.81 -9.88 1.92
C ALA A 330 -36.62 -10.04 3.22
N SER A 331 -36.32 -9.25 4.25
CA SER A 331 -37.06 -9.25 5.52
C SER A 331 -38.37 -8.46 5.52
N LEU A 332 -38.67 -7.77 4.41
CA LEU A 332 -39.87 -6.94 4.22
C LEU A 332 -40.89 -7.57 3.24
N ARG A 333 -40.74 -8.86 2.93
CA ARG A 333 -41.69 -9.62 2.10
C ARG A 333 -42.40 -10.69 2.91
#